data_AF-A0A524MLX4-F1
#
_entry.id   AF-A0A524MLX4-F1
#
_cell.length_a   1.000
_cell.length_b   1.000
_cell.length_c   1.000
_cell.angle_alpha   90.00
_cell.angle_beta   90.00
_cell.angle_gamma   90.00
#
_symmetry.space_group_name_H-M   'P 1'
#
loop_
_entity.id
_entity.type
_entity.pdbx_description
1 polymer ?
#
loop_
_entity_poly.entity_id
_entity_poly.type
_entity_poly.pdbx_seq_one_letter_code
_entity_poly.pdbx_strand_id
1 'polypeptide(L)' 'MMKYSFIAITLFALSLTACGEGKKSLDGHPMDKPPPSADAARDSEPNFDDLDDPDKQDKPNKW' A
#
# COMPACT_ATOMS: atom_id res chain seq x y z
N MET A 1 9.50 -42.76 -9.48
CA MET A 1 9.18 -41.31 -9.42
C MET A 1 8.84 -40.96 -7.97
N MET A 2 8.95 -39.71 -7.51
CA MET A 2 8.91 -39.26 -6.08
C MET A 2 10.24 -39.31 -5.31
N LYS A 3 11.33 -38.83 -5.91
CA LYS A 3 12.59 -38.53 -5.18
C LYS A 3 12.65 -37.06 -4.72
N TYR A 4 11.81 -36.20 -5.29
CA TYR A 4 11.87 -34.75 -5.07
C TYR A 4 10.72 -34.21 -4.22
N SER A 5 9.74 -35.04 -3.81
CA SER A 5 8.62 -34.56 -2.97
C SER A 5 9.11 -33.94 -1.67
N PHE A 6 10.13 -34.52 -1.04
CA PHE A 6 10.67 -33.99 0.20
C PHE A 6 11.31 -32.60 -0.01
N ILE A 7 12.02 -32.43 -1.12
CA ILE A 7 12.64 -31.15 -1.51
C ILE A 7 11.57 -30.11 -1.88
N ALA A 8 10.50 -30.53 -2.56
CA ALA A 8 9.40 -29.64 -2.90
C ALA A 8 8.66 -29.14 -1.64
N ILE A 9 8.42 -30.02 -0.67
CA ILE A 9 7.76 -29.66 0.59
C ILE A 9 8.62 -28.68 1.41
N THR A 10 9.94 -28.90 1.48
CA THR A 10 10.83 -28.00 2.23
C THR A 10 10.94 -26.63 1.58
N LEU A 11 11.03 -26.54 0.25
CA LEU A 11 11.02 -25.27 -0.47
C LEU A 11 9.68 -24.54 -0.34
N PHE A 12 8.58 -25.28 -0.35
CA PHE A 12 7.25 -24.71 -0.13
C PHE A 12 7.12 -24.13 1.29
N ALA A 13 7.55 -24.87 2.31
CA ALA A 13 7.55 -24.36 3.68
C ALA A 13 8.42 -23.10 3.84
N LEU A 14 9.62 -23.08 3.25
CA LEU A 14 10.52 -21.92 3.29
C LEU A 14 9.90 -20.68 2.61
N SER A 15 9.25 -20.86 1.46
CA SER A 15 8.59 -19.75 0.75
C SER A 15 7.43 -19.16 1.54
N LEU A 16 6.64 -19.97 2.26
CA LEU A 16 5.62 -19.45 3.18
C LEU A 16 6.23 -18.62 4.32
N THR A 17 7.39 -19.03 4.86
CA THR A 17 8.04 -18.25 5.94
C THR A 17 8.60 -16.92 5.43
N ALA A 18 9.10 -16.87 4.19
CA ALA A 18 9.63 -15.65 3.58
C ALA A 18 8.53 -14.65 3.17
N CYS A 19 7.36 -15.13 2.74
CA CYS A 19 6.22 -14.27 2.44
C CYS A 19 5.36 -13.92 3.67
N GLY A 20 5.65 -14.50 4.84
CA GLY A 20 4.85 -14.36 6.06
C GLY A 20 5.14 -13.10 6.90
N GLU A 21 6.23 -12.37 6.64
CA GLU A 21 6.55 -11.10 7.32
C GLU A 21 5.74 -9.90 6.78
N GLY A 22 4.44 -10.10 6.52
CA GLY A 22 3.55 -9.07 5.96
C GLY A 22 3.21 -7.88 6.89
N LYS A 23 3.96 -7.68 7.98
CA LYS A 23 3.77 -6.56 8.91
C LYS A 23 4.89 -5.52 8.86
N LYS A 24 5.93 -5.81 8.10
CA LYS A 24 7.06 -4.91 7.87
C LYS A 24 7.01 -4.51 6.41
N SER A 25 7.09 -3.21 6.17
CA SER A 25 7.32 -2.66 4.84
C SER A 25 8.67 -3.16 4.29
N LEU A 26 8.89 -3.01 2.98
CA LEU A 26 10.10 -3.46 2.29
C LEU A 26 11.39 -2.80 2.82
N ASP A 27 11.24 -1.67 3.52
CA ASP A 27 12.26 -0.90 4.24
C ASP A 27 12.43 -1.35 5.71
N GLY A 28 11.70 -2.38 6.16
CA GLY A 28 11.75 -2.93 7.50
C GLY A 28 10.92 -2.18 8.54
N HIS A 29 10.18 -1.13 8.15
CA HIS A 29 9.38 -0.35 9.09
C HIS A 29 8.03 -1.01 9.39
N PRO A 30 7.54 -0.97 10.65
CA PRO A 30 6.24 -1.52 11.02
C PRO A 30 5.11 -0.74 10.33
N MET A 31 4.28 -1.46 9.57
CA MET A 31 3.20 -0.87 8.78
C MET A 31 1.94 -0.54 9.62
N ASP A 32 1.93 -0.97 10.90
CA ASP A 32 0.82 -0.79 11.84
C ASP A 32 0.63 0.66 12.31
N LYS A 33 1.63 1.52 12.10
CA LYS A 33 1.59 2.92 12.54
C LYS A 33 2.16 3.81 11.44
N PRO A 34 1.40 4.04 10.34
CA PRO A 34 1.83 4.97 9.33
C PRO A 34 2.07 6.35 9.98
N PRO A 35 3.02 7.15 9.46
CA PRO A 35 3.20 8.51 9.95
C PRO A 35 1.87 9.27 9.82
N PRO A 36 1.51 10.15 10.77
CA PRO A 36 0.23 10.86 10.77
C PRO A 36 -0.07 11.64 9.47
N SER A 37 0.94 11.91 8.66
CA SER A 37 0.81 12.50 7.32
C SER A 37 0.12 11.59 6.29
N ALA A 38 0.00 10.29 6.54
CA ALA A 38 -0.72 9.34 5.68
C ALA A 38 -2.24 9.37 5.94
N ASP A 39 -2.64 9.65 7.18
CA ASP A 39 -4.05 9.77 7.58
C ASP A 39 -4.56 11.22 7.51
N ALA A 40 -3.67 12.18 7.26
CA ALA A 40 -4.05 13.58 7.06
C ALA A 40 -4.77 13.75 5.72
N ALA A 41 -5.87 14.51 5.73
CA ALA A 41 -6.55 14.92 4.52
C ALA A 41 -5.54 15.58 3.57
N ARG A 42 -5.53 15.16 2.30
CA ARG A 42 -4.62 15.75 1.33
C ARG A 42 -5.13 17.13 0.98
N ASP A 43 -4.26 18.14 1.06
CA ASP A 43 -4.60 19.50 0.60
C ASP A 43 -5.00 19.56 -0.89
N SER A 44 -4.72 18.50 -1.65
CA SER A 44 -5.08 18.33 -3.07
C SER A 44 -6.34 17.51 -3.30
N GLU A 45 -7.05 17.09 -2.25
CA GLU A 45 -8.29 16.33 -2.42
C GLU A 45 -9.35 17.22 -3.08
N PRO A 46 -9.95 16.79 -4.21
CA PRO A 46 -10.93 17.60 -4.91
C PRO A 46 -12.19 17.74 -4.06
N ASN A 47 -12.64 18.98 -3.88
CA ASN A 47 -13.92 19.26 -3.24
C ASN A 47 -15.05 18.97 -4.23
N PHE A 48 -15.75 17.84 -4.05
CA PHE A 48 -16.85 17.46 -4.93
C PHE A 48 -18.11 18.32 -4.74
N ASP A 49 -18.21 19.10 -3.65
CA ASP A 49 -19.32 20.04 -3.44
C ASP A 49 -19.26 21.23 -4.40
N ASP A 50 -18.09 21.50 -4.99
CA ASP A 50 -17.90 22.54 -6.00
C ASP A 50 -18.25 22.06 -7.41
N LEU A 51 -18.57 20.77 -7.60
CA LEU A 51 -18.85 20.17 -8.90
C LEU A 51 -20.24 20.53 -9.46
N ASP A 52 -21.18 20.89 -8.58
CA ASP A 52 -22.53 21.34 -8.94
C ASP A 52 -22.61 22.84 -9.19
N ASP A 53 -21.50 23.57 -9.02
CA ASP A 53 -21.42 25.02 -9.19
C ASP A 53 -20.76 25.37 -10.53
N PRO A 54 -21.55 25.68 -11.58
CA PRO A 54 -21.03 25.94 -12.93
C PRO A 54 -20.11 27.16 -13.03
N ASP A 55 -20.04 28.00 -11.98
CA ASP A 55 -19.24 29.22 -11.94
C ASP A 55 -17.87 29.03 -11.24
N LYS A 56 -17.62 27.88 -10.59
CA LYS A 56 -16.33 27.57 -9.95
C LYS A 56 -15.37 26.89 -10.93
N GLN A 57 -14.63 27.70 -11.68
CA GLN A 57 -13.56 27.23 -12.55
C GLN A 57 -12.38 26.65 -11.74
N ASP A 58 -11.99 25.41 -12.06
CA ASP A 58 -10.75 24.78 -11.62
C ASP A 58 -9.53 25.61 -12.03
N LYS A 59 -9.04 26.45 -11.11
CA LYS A 59 -7.78 27.15 -11.33
C LYS A 59 -6.64 26.14 -11.16
N PRO A 60 -5.79 25.91 -12.17
CA PRO A 60 -4.65 25.02 -12.02
C PRO A 60 -3.75 25.57 -10.93
N ASN A 61 -3.55 24.77 -9.88
CA ASN A 61 -2.58 25.02 -8.82
C ASN A 61 -1.19 25.25 -9.44
N LYS A 62 -0.66 26.45 -9.22
CA LYS A 62 0.67 26.85 -9.69
C LYS A 62 1.71 26.20 -8.78
N TRP A 63 2.37 25.15 -9.29
CA TRP A 63 3.51 24.48 -8.68
C TRP A 63 4.68 25.44 -8.44
#